data_AF-A0A654U689-F1
#
_entry.id   AF-A0A654U689-F1
#
_cell.length_a   1.000
_cell.length_b   1.000
_cell.length_c   1.000
_cell.angle_alpha   90.00
_cell.angle_beta   90.00
_cell.angle_gamma   90.00
#
_symmetry.space_group_name_H-M   'P 1'
#
loop_
_entity.id
_entity.type
_entity.pdbx_description
1 polymer ?
#
loop_
_entity_poly.entity_id
_entity_poly.type
_entity_poly.pdbx_seq_one_letter_code
_entity_poly.pdbx_strand_id
1 'polypeptide(L)'
;MHLLVSALGREFSRIDAKTDRSAVAGATPFQRLNFMVGKLNRAMQRNPLLTEAMTRAYVFADASAASEVDQVEKLIDSMFARAMANGEPTEDQYHIARVISDVWLSNLLAWLTRRASATDVSKRLDLAVRLLIGDQDSA
;
A
#
# COMPACT_ATOMS: atom_id res chain seq x y z
N MET A 1 -2.78 -22.84 1.41
CA MET A 1 -2.64 -21.43 1.00
C MET A 1 -3.31 -20.47 1.99
N HIS A 2 -4.53 -20.77 2.48
CA HIS A 2 -5.30 -19.92 3.41
C HIS A 2 -4.57 -19.43 4.67
N LEU A 3 -3.79 -20.28 5.36
CA LEU A 3 -3.06 -19.88 6.57
C LEU A 3 -2.06 -18.75 6.34
N LEU A 4 -1.43 -18.71 5.15
CA LEU A 4 -0.48 -17.68 4.78
C LEU A 4 -1.20 -16.34 4.58
N VAL A 5 -2.29 -16.34 3.81
CA VAL A 5 -3.05 -15.12 3.51
C VAL A 5 -3.72 -14.57 4.77
N SER A 6 -4.28 -15.42 5.63
CA SER A 6 -4.79 -14.98 6.94
C SER A 6 -3.68 -14.42 7.86
N ALA A 7 -2.44 -14.93 7.76
CA ALA A 7 -1.31 -14.38 8.49
C ALA A 7 -0.86 -13.02 7.93
N LEU A 8 -0.89 -12.84 6.61
CA LEU A 8 -0.65 -11.56 5.94
C LEU A 8 -1.66 -10.51 6.41
N GLY A 9 -2.96 -10.82 6.37
CA GLY A 9 -4.03 -9.92 6.84
C GLY A 9 -3.79 -9.46 8.28
N ARG A 10 -3.45 -10.36 9.20
CA ARG A 10 -3.12 -10.00 10.60
C ARG A 10 -1.90 -9.09 10.71
N GLU A 11 -0.87 -9.29 9.89
CA GLU A 11 0.32 -8.45 9.92
C GLU A 11 0.04 -7.05 9.38
N PHE A 12 -0.79 -6.94 8.33
CA PHE A 12 -1.28 -5.65 7.85
C PHE A 12 -2.15 -4.93 8.88
N SER A 13 -3.08 -5.64 9.54
CA SER A 13 -3.85 -5.06 10.64
C SER A 13 -2.96 -4.57 11.79
N ARG A 14 -1.82 -5.24 12.04
CA ARG A 14 -0.82 -4.76 13.02
C ARG A 14 -0.07 -3.52 12.54
N ILE A 15 0.32 -3.46 11.27
CA ILE A 15 0.96 -2.26 10.70
C ILE A 15 0.00 -1.07 10.77
N ASP A 16 -1.27 -1.30 10.45
CA ASP A 16 -2.34 -0.31 10.52
C ASP A 16 -2.61 0.12 11.97
N ALA A 17 -2.78 -0.82 12.91
CA ALA A 17 -3.00 -0.52 14.33
C ALA A 17 -1.80 0.19 15.00
N LYS A 18 -0.57 -0.07 14.54
CA LYS A 18 0.64 0.66 14.96
C LYS A 18 0.81 1.98 14.23
N THR A 19 -0.08 2.32 13.30
CA THR A 19 -0.11 3.63 12.67
C THR A 19 -1.10 4.49 13.42
N ASP A 20 -0.59 5.13 14.47
CA ASP A 20 -1.31 6.17 15.17
C ASP A 20 -1.70 7.27 14.17
N ARG A 21 -3.00 7.58 14.08
CA ARG A 21 -3.53 8.64 13.20
C ARG A 21 -2.91 10.01 13.53
N SER A 22 -2.49 10.23 14.77
CA SER A 22 -1.76 11.43 15.18
C SER A 22 -0.30 11.47 14.69
N ALA A 23 0.25 10.33 14.25
CA ALA A 23 1.65 10.18 13.82
C ALA A 23 1.84 10.18 12.29
N VAL A 24 0.78 10.32 11.50
CA VAL A 24 0.91 10.56 10.05
C VAL A 24 1.31 12.03 9.87
N ALA A 25 2.59 12.30 10.04
CA ALA A 25 3.17 13.63 9.92
C ALA A 25 3.02 14.15 8.48
N GLY A 26 2.34 15.28 8.31
CA GLY A 26 2.22 15.94 7.01
C GLY A 26 1.09 16.97 7.00
N ALA A 27 1.42 18.20 6.58
CA ALA A 27 0.44 19.28 6.43
C ALA A 27 -0.54 19.00 5.27
N THR A 28 -0.10 18.27 4.24
CA THR A 28 -0.89 17.99 3.03
C THR A 28 -1.23 16.50 2.87
N PRO A 29 -2.32 16.15 2.17
CA PRO A 29 -2.64 14.75 1.81
C PRO A 29 -1.48 14.02 1.14
N PHE A 30 -0.75 14.73 0.26
CA PHE A 30 0.46 14.24 -0.39
C PHE A 30 1.51 13.77 0.62
N GLN A 31 1.89 14.62 1.57
CA GLN A 31 2.91 14.30 2.56
C GLN A 31 2.52 13.09 3.41
N ARG A 32 1.25 13.04 3.83
CA ARG A 32 0.71 11.95 4.64
C ARG A 32 0.67 10.61 3.89
N LEU A 33 0.23 10.62 2.63
CA LEU A 33 0.23 9.41 1.80
C LEU A 33 1.65 8.93 1.52
N ASN A 34 2.57 9.82 1.14
CA ASN A 34 3.96 9.47 0.90
C ASN A 34 4.64 8.88 2.15
N PHE A 35 4.34 9.42 3.33
CA PHE A 35 4.81 8.85 4.58
C PHE A 35 4.31 7.41 4.78
N MET A 36 3.01 7.18 4.55
CA MET A 36 2.39 5.85 4.69
C MET A 36 2.97 4.84 3.70
N VAL A 37 3.05 5.19 2.42
CA VAL A 37 3.65 4.35 1.37
C VAL A 37 5.10 4.02 1.70
N GLY A 38 5.87 5.00 2.16
CA GLY A 38 7.25 4.78 2.61
C GLY A 38 7.35 3.84 3.82
N LYS A 39 6.43 3.94 4.78
CA LYS A 39 6.35 3.04 5.94
C LYS A 39 6.04 1.60 5.50
N LEU A 40 5.06 1.42 4.61
CA LEU A 40 4.68 0.12 4.06
C LEU A 40 5.84 -0.54 3.30
N ASN A 41 6.51 0.22 2.43
CA ASN A 41 7.66 -0.25 1.66
C ASN A 41 8.82 -0.69 2.58
N ARG A 42 9.13 0.10 3.63
CA ARG A 42 10.14 -0.28 4.63
C ARG A 42 9.76 -1.54 5.41
N ALA A 43 8.48 -1.72 5.73
CA ALA A 43 8.01 -2.92 6.42
C ALA A 43 8.22 -4.19 5.57
N MET A 44 7.92 -4.10 4.27
CA MET A 44 8.16 -5.20 3.32
C MET A 44 9.65 -5.51 3.17
N GLN A 45 10.50 -4.48 3.00
CA GLN A 45 11.94 -4.68 2.89
C GLN A 45 12.56 -5.36 4.12
N ARG A 46 12.04 -5.06 5.32
CA ARG A 46 12.48 -5.67 6.58
C ARG A 46 11.98 -7.10 6.76
N ASN A 47 10.99 -7.53 6.00
CA ASN A 47 10.43 -8.87 6.09
C ASN A 47 10.31 -9.51 4.68
N PRO A 48 11.42 -10.03 4.14
CA PRO A 48 11.43 -10.65 2.81
C PRO A 48 10.47 -11.85 2.69
N LEU A 49 10.32 -12.64 3.77
CA LEU A 49 9.40 -13.78 3.79
C LEU A 49 7.94 -13.35 3.68
N LEU A 50 7.56 -12.26 4.38
CA LEU A 50 6.24 -11.65 4.25
C LEU A 50 5.99 -11.13 2.84
N THR A 51 7.00 -10.49 2.25
CA THR A 51 6.90 -9.95 0.89
C THR A 51 6.76 -11.07 -0.14
N GLU A 52 7.56 -12.13 -0.04
CA GLU A 52 7.48 -13.31 -0.90
C GLU A 52 6.14 -14.03 -0.73
N ALA A 53 5.62 -14.12 0.50
CA ALA A 53 4.32 -14.68 0.80
C ALA A 53 3.18 -13.88 0.14
N MET A 54 3.20 -12.56 0.25
CA MET A 54 2.24 -11.68 -0.43
C MET A 54 2.29 -11.86 -1.94
N THR A 55 3.48 -11.75 -2.52
CA THR A 55 3.62 -11.89 -3.97
C THR A 55 3.18 -13.25 -4.46
N ARG A 56 3.47 -14.33 -3.72
CA ARG A 56 2.94 -15.64 -4.07
C ARG A 56 1.43 -15.72 -3.95
N ALA A 57 0.84 -15.14 -2.91
CA ALA A 57 -0.61 -15.06 -2.78
C ALA A 57 -1.22 -14.29 -3.97
N TYR A 58 -0.58 -13.22 -4.45
CA TYR A 58 -1.08 -12.45 -5.58
C TYR A 58 -0.89 -13.11 -6.96
N VAL A 59 0.26 -13.73 -7.20
CA VAL A 59 0.57 -14.36 -8.49
C VAL A 59 -0.06 -15.74 -8.62
N PHE A 60 -0.20 -16.47 -7.50
CA PHE A 60 -0.67 -17.85 -7.48
C PHE A 60 -2.00 -18.05 -6.73
N ALA A 61 -2.71 -16.98 -6.31
CA ALA A 61 -4.08 -17.15 -5.87
C ALA A 61 -4.89 -17.75 -7.03
N ASP A 62 -5.25 -19.02 -6.89
CA ASP A 62 -6.40 -19.55 -7.61
C ASP A 62 -7.68 -18.96 -6.98
N ALA A 63 -8.85 -19.21 -7.60
CA ALA A 63 -10.13 -18.69 -7.14
C ALA A 63 -10.43 -18.93 -5.64
N SER A 64 -9.82 -19.96 -5.02
CA SER A 64 -9.96 -20.29 -3.60
C SER A 64 -9.31 -19.32 -2.63
N ALA A 65 -8.31 -18.53 -3.06
CA ALA A 65 -7.64 -17.53 -2.22
C ALA A 65 -7.99 -16.08 -2.60
N ALA A 66 -8.84 -15.91 -3.62
CA ALA A 66 -9.24 -14.60 -4.14
C ALA A 66 -9.90 -13.72 -3.05
N SER A 67 -10.69 -14.32 -2.17
CA SER A 67 -11.39 -13.57 -1.11
C SER A 67 -10.44 -12.98 -0.07
N GLU A 68 -9.37 -13.69 0.26
CA GLU A 68 -8.41 -13.26 1.26
C GLU A 68 -7.43 -12.23 0.69
N VAL A 69 -7.12 -12.33 -0.62
CA VAL A 69 -6.36 -11.31 -1.34
C VAL A 69 -7.17 -10.01 -1.43
N ASP A 70 -8.44 -10.09 -1.82
CA ASP A 70 -9.37 -8.93 -1.84
C ASP A 70 -9.49 -8.26 -0.46
N GLN A 71 -9.49 -9.05 0.62
CA GLN A 71 -9.49 -8.48 1.98
C GLN A 71 -8.21 -7.69 2.29
N VAL A 72 -7.04 -8.18 1.86
CA VAL A 72 -5.77 -7.48 2.04
C VAL A 72 -5.71 -6.21 1.19
N GLU A 73 -6.20 -6.26 -0.06
CA GLU A 73 -6.32 -5.09 -0.93
C GLU A 73 -7.18 -4.00 -0.29
N LYS A 74 -8.38 -4.35 0.16
CA LYS A 74 -9.30 -3.41 0.84
C LYS A 74 -8.68 -2.79 2.08
N LEU A 75 -7.86 -3.54 2.82
CA LEU A 75 -7.16 -3.02 3.98
C LEU A 75 -6.11 -1.97 3.54
N ILE A 76 -5.31 -2.27 2.53
CA ILE A 76 -4.29 -1.33 2.00
C ILE A 76 -4.94 -0.09 1.41
N ASP A 77 -6.00 -0.24 0.60
CA ASP A 77 -6.79 0.86 0.05
C ASP A 77 -7.30 1.77 1.17
N SER A 78 -7.87 1.19 2.23
CA SER A 78 -8.37 1.96 3.37
C SER A 78 -7.24 2.64 4.15
N MET A 79 -6.07 2.02 4.29
CA MET A 79 -4.89 2.66 4.89
C MET A 79 -4.45 3.91 4.12
N PHE A 80 -4.39 3.81 2.78
CA PHE A 80 -3.98 4.92 1.92
C PHE A 80 -5.04 6.02 1.85
N ALA A 81 -6.32 5.67 1.73
CA ALA A 81 -7.42 6.63 1.74
C ALA A 81 -7.45 7.42 3.06
N ARG A 82 -7.31 6.73 4.20
CA ARG A 82 -7.22 7.37 5.52
C ARG A 82 -5.97 8.23 5.71
N ALA A 83 -4.86 7.89 5.07
CA ALA A 83 -3.67 8.74 5.12
C ALA A 83 -3.91 10.09 4.44
N MET A 84 -4.68 10.12 3.34
CA MET A 84 -5.03 11.36 2.65
C MET A 84 -6.09 12.17 3.41
N ALA A 85 -7.04 11.51 4.06
CA ALA A 85 -8.18 12.17 4.68
C ALA A 85 -7.84 12.92 5.98
N ASN A 86 -8.52 14.06 6.20
CA ASN A 86 -8.60 14.74 7.50
C ASN A 86 -9.97 14.41 8.15
N GLY A 87 -10.25 13.13 8.34
CA GLY A 87 -11.56 12.63 8.77
C GLY A 87 -11.92 11.33 8.07
N GLU A 88 -13.18 11.18 7.69
CA GLU A 88 -13.63 10.06 6.86
C GLU A 88 -13.13 10.26 5.41
N PRO A 89 -12.53 9.24 4.77
CA PRO A 89 -12.07 9.39 3.39
C PRO A 89 -13.22 9.57 2.41
N THR A 90 -13.01 10.46 1.43
CA THR A 90 -13.96 10.66 0.32
C THR A 90 -13.87 9.51 -0.70
N GLU A 91 -14.87 9.39 -1.57
CA GLU A 91 -14.85 8.39 -2.65
C GLU A 91 -13.64 8.58 -3.58
N ASP A 92 -13.33 9.82 -3.94
CA ASP A 92 -12.15 10.15 -4.75
C ASP A 92 -10.85 9.71 -4.08
N GLN A 93 -10.74 9.84 -2.75
CA GLN A 93 -9.59 9.37 -1.99
C GLN A 93 -9.49 7.84 -2.01
N TYR A 94 -10.60 7.11 -2.01
CA TYR A 94 -10.59 5.67 -2.21
C TYR A 94 -10.15 5.29 -3.64
N HIS A 95 -10.61 6.03 -4.66
CA HIS A 95 -10.19 5.81 -6.05
C HIS A 95 -8.68 6.05 -6.22
N ILE A 96 -8.15 7.16 -5.69
CA ILE A 96 -6.71 7.45 -5.69
C ILE A 96 -5.94 6.38 -4.92
N ALA A 97 -6.43 5.97 -3.74
CA ALA A 97 -5.80 4.94 -2.93
C ALA A 97 -5.64 3.63 -3.69
N ARG A 98 -6.69 3.18 -4.39
CA ARG A 98 -6.67 1.95 -5.19
C ARG A 98 -5.62 1.99 -6.29
N VAL A 99 -5.55 3.10 -7.04
CA VAL A 99 -4.52 3.25 -8.09
C VAL A 99 -3.11 3.20 -7.48
N ILE A 100 -2.89 3.82 -6.31
CA ILE A 100 -1.61 3.75 -5.62
C ILE A 100 -1.30 2.34 -5.11
N SER A 101 -2.29 1.60 -4.60
CA SER A 101 -2.15 0.19 -4.22
C SER A 101 -1.71 -0.67 -5.41
N ASP A 102 -2.32 -0.50 -6.58
CA ASP A 102 -1.98 -1.24 -7.80
C ASP A 102 -0.54 -0.96 -8.25
N VAL A 103 -0.14 0.32 -8.25
CA VAL A 103 1.23 0.74 -8.59
C VAL A 103 2.23 0.17 -7.58
N TRP A 104 1.90 0.21 -6.29
CA TRP A 104 2.73 -0.34 -5.22
C TRP A 104 2.94 -1.85 -5.38
N LEU A 105 1.86 -2.60 -5.62
CA LEU A 105 1.92 -4.05 -5.83
C LEU A 105 2.75 -4.42 -7.06
N SER A 106 2.54 -3.73 -8.18
CA SER A 106 3.31 -3.92 -9.42
C SER A 106 4.81 -3.70 -9.19
N ASN A 107 5.16 -2.66 -8.42
CA ASN A 107 6.55 -2.37 -8.07
C ASN A 107 7.14 -3.39 -7.08
N LEU A 108 6.34 -3.94 -6.16
CA LEU A 108 6.76 -5.01 -5.25
C LEU A 108 7.16 -6.27 -6.01
N LEU A 109 6.36 -6.64 -7.02
CA LEU A 109 6.66 -7.75 -7.93
C LEU A 109 7.96 -7.50 -8.73
N ALA A 110 8.15 -6.28 -9.23
CA ALA A 110 9.37 -5.92 -9.94
C ALA A 110 10.61 -5.98 -9.04
N TRP A 111 10.50 -5.56 -7.78
CA TRP A 111 11.59 -5.63 -6.80
C TRP A 111 11.95 -7.07 -6.44
N LEU A 112 10.98 -7.92 -6.12
CA LEU A 112 11.21 -9.32 -5.77
C LEU A 112 11.83 -10.13 -6.92
N THR A 113 11.41 -9.84 -8.14
CA THR A 113 11.99 -10.45 -9.36
C THR A 113 13.31 -9.80 -9.78
N ARG A 114 13.86 -8.90 -8.95
CA ARG A 114 15.12 -8.17 -9.18
C ARG A 114 15.15 -7.34 -10.47
N ARG A 115 13.99 -6.99 -11.03
CA ARG A 115 13.82 -6.11 -12.20
C ARG A 115 13.78 -4.63 -11.81
N ALA A 116 13.69 -4.32 -10.53
CA ALA A 116 13.77 -2.97 -9.98
C ALA A 116 14.53 -2.98 -8.65
N SER A 117 15.28 -1.92 -8.37
CA SER A 117 15.86 -1.70 -7.04
C SER A 117 14.81 -1.12 -6.08
N ALA A 118 15.05 -1.21 -4.77
CA ALA A 118 14.22 -0.54 -3.77
C ALA A 118 14.16 0.99 -3.97
N THR A 119 15.22 1.57 -4.54
CA THR A 119 15.28 2.98 -4.90
C THR A 119 14.35 3.29 -6.08
N ASP A 120 14.32 2.43 -7.10
CA ASP A 120 13.42 2.61 -8.25
C ASP A 120 11.95 2.51 -7.82
N VAL A 121 11.62 1.54 -6.95
CA VAL A 121 10.28 1.41 -6.35
C VAL A 121 9.89 2.70 -5.64
N SER A 122 10.77 3.22 -4.78
CA SER A 122 10.49 4.45 -4.01
C SER A 122 10.27 5.66 -4.93
N LYS A 123 11.11 5.82 -5.97
CA LYS A 123 10.98 6.91 -6.95
C LYS A 123 9.68 6.84 -7.75
N ARG A 124 9.28 5.64 -8.21
CA ARG A 124 8.06 5.44 -8.98
C ARG A 124 6.81 5.72 -8.15
N LEU A 125 6.82 5.32 -6.88
CA LEU A 125 5.71 5.58 -5.96
C LEU A 125 5.57 7.06 -5.63
N ASP A 126 6.68 7.75 -5.35
CA ASP A 126 6.67 9.20 -5.15
C ASP A 126 6.11 9.93 -6.38
N LEU A 127 6.54 9.53 -7.59
CA LEU A 127 6.00 10.08 -8.84
C LEU A 127 4.51 9.80 -9.01
N ALA A 128 4.05 8.57 -8.74
CA ALA A 128 2.63 8.22 -8.85
C ALA A 128 1.76 9.03 -7.88
N VAL A 129 2.20 9.14 -6.62
CA VAL A 129 1.53 9.95 -5.60
C VAL A 129 1.49 11.42 -6.03
N ARG A 130 2.58 11.94 -6.59
CA ARG A 130 2.64 13.33 -7.09
C ARG A 130 1.69 13.57 -8.26
N LEU A 131 1.59 12.64 -9.22
CA LEU A 131 0.71 12.78 -10.38
C LEU A 131 -0.78 12.66 -10.02
N LEU A 132 -1.13 11.86 -9.01
CA LEU A 132 -2.52 11.62 -8.64
C LEU A 132 -3.07 12.63 -7.63
N ILE A 133 -2.23 13.17 -6.74
CA ILE A 133 -2.64 14.19 -5.76
C ILE A 133 -2.37 15.60 -6.29
N GLY A 134 -1.35 15.76 -7.14
CA GLY A 134 -0.89 17.05 -7.65
C GLY A 134 -1.36 17.39 -9.07
N ASP A 135 -2.63 17.77 -9.18
CA ASP A 135 -3.13 18.97 -9.90
C ASP A 135 -4.37 19.57 -9.16
N GLN A 136 -4.64 19.17 -7.91
CA GLN A 136 -5.83 19.62 -7.16
C GLN A 136 -5.61 20.84 -6.24
N ASP A 137 -4.38 21.37 -6.19
CA ASP A 137 -4.06 22.64 -5.50
C ASP A 137 -4.14 23.86 -6.46
N SER A 138 -4.61 23.66 -7.70
CA SER A 138 -4.74 24.69 -8.76
C SER A 138 -6.19 25.14 -9.02
N ALA A 139 -7.17 24.78 -8.18
CA ALA A 139 -8.59 25.10 -8.37
C ALA A 139 -9.17 25.97 -7.24
#